data_AF-A0A9D8E720-F1
#
_entry.id   AF-A0A9D8E720-F1
#
_cell.length_a   1.000
_cell.length_b   1.000
_cell.length_c   1.000
_cell.angle_alpha   90.00
_cell.angle_beta   90.00
_cell.angle_gamma   90.00
#
_symmetry.space_group_name_H-M   'P 1'
#
loop_
_entity.id
_entity.type
_entity.pdbx_description
1 polymer ?
#
loop_
_entity_poly.entity_id
_entity_poly.type
_entity_poly.pdbx_seq_one_letter_code
_entity_poly.pdbx_strand_id
1 'polypeptide(L)'
;MDSSGRPVISYESYFDDDLIVVRCGDANCSSSNTFTAVDGAGSTGLFSSLVLDASGFPVVSYYDQTNGDLKLVHCGDATCSSSNAITTVDSTGDTGRYTSLVLDTLGFPVVSYYDITNGDLRLVHCGDATCSSGNTFVTLDAAGDTGRGTSLILDPSGFPVVAYYDATNGNLKTVRCGDAACSGGNTVTTVDGSGTVGAYTPSLVLDASGRAIISYYDATNGDLRLASVIG
;
A
#
# COMPACT_ATOMS: atom_id res chain seq x y z
N MET A 1 14.35 3.69 -2.70
CA MET A 1 15.69 4.31 -2.88
C MET A 1 15.49 5.64 -3.58
N ASP A 2 16.24 6.67 -3.21
CA ASP A 2 16.30 7.92 -3.97
C ASP A 2 17.15 7.76 -5.25
N SER A 3 17.20 8.82 -6.07
CA SER A 3 17.98 8.84 -7.32
C SER A 3 19.50 8.71 -7.13
N SER A 4 19.99 8.87 -5.89
CA SER A 4 21.40 8.69 -5.53
C SER A 4 21.69 7.30 -4.95
N GLY A 5 20.70 6.40 -4.94
CA GLY A 5 20.84 5.06 -4.38
C GLY A 5 20.89 5.06 -2.85
N ARG A 6 20.29 6.06 -2.18
CA ARG A 6 20.15 6.08 -0.72
C ARG A 6 18.76 5.60 -0.31
N PRO A 7 18.63 4.76 0.72
CA PRO A 7 17.32 4.35 1.20
C PRO A 7 16.50 5.52 1.76
N VAL A 8 15.19 5.41 1.56
CA VAL A 8 14.18 6.22 2.25
C VAL A 8 13.21 5.22 2.87
N ILE A 9 12.93 5.37 4.16
CA ILE A 9 12.25 4.35 4.97
C ILE A 9 11.13 5.05 5.74
N SER A 10 9.95 4.44 5.80
CA SER A 10 8.87 4.81 6.73
C SER A 10 8.67 3.70 7.76
N TYR A 11 8.40 4.07 9.02
CA TYR A 11 8.01 3.13 10.07
C TYR A 11 7.26 3.85 11.20
N GLU A 12 6.48 3.09 11.99
CA GLU A 12 5.96 3.55 13.28
C GLU A 12 7.04 3.39 14.35
N SER A 13 7.34 4.47 15.06
CA SER A 13 8.33 4.44 16.16
C SER A 13 7.75 3.78 17.41
N TYR A 14 8.47 2.82 17.97
CA TYR A 14 8.06 2.10 19.18
C TYR A 14 7.97 2.99 20.45
N PHE A 15 8.58 4.17 20.46
CA PHE A 15 8.68 4.99 21.67
C PHE A 15 7.52 5.97 21.84
N ASP A 16 7.03 6.49 20.75
CA ASP A 16 6.00 7.54 20.66
C ASP A 16 4.81 7.14 19.78
N ASP A 17 4.90 6.00 19.09
CA ASP A 17 3.93 5.51 18.10
C ASP A 17 3.72 6.50 16.93
N ASP A 18 4.71 7.34 16.65
CA ASP A 18 4.67 8.33 15.57
C ASP A 18 5.08 7.71 14.23
N LEU A 19 4.53 8.23 13.13
CA LEU A 19 5.07 7.96 11.80
C LEU A 19 6.41 8.67 11.62
N ILE A 20 7.48 7.90 11.47
CA ILE A 20 8.82 8.39 11.16
C ILE A 20 9.14 8.14 9.69
N VAL A 21 9.69 9.16 9.02
CA VAL A 21 10.40 9.01 7.75
C VAL A 21 11.89 9.20 7.99
N VAL A 22 12.68 8.27 7.46
CA VAL A 22 14.14 8.31 7.48
C VAL A 22 14.67 8.45 6.08
N ARG A 23 15.53 9.45 5.89
CA ARG A 23 16.37 9.56 4.71
C ARG A 23 17.80 9.20 5.07
N CYS A 24 18.30 8.12 4.50
CA CYS A 24 19.64 7.65 4.80
C CYS A 24 20.70 8.58 4.19
N GLY A 25 21.78 8.83 4.93
CA GLY A 25 22.88 9.66 4.44
C GLY A 25 23.74 8.96 3.40
N ASP A 26 23.79 7.62 3.44
CA ASP A 26 24.50 6.75 2.51
C ASP A 26 23.66 5.52 2.10
N ALA A 27 24.16 4.75 1.13
CA ALA A 27 23.46 3.59 0.57
C ALA A 27 23.21 2.46 1.59
N ASN A 28 23.97 2.43 2.69
CA ASN A 28 23.88 1.43 3.75
C ASN A 28 23.20 1.97 5.02
N CYS A 29 22.70 3.21 5.00
CA CYS A 29 22.18 3.91 6.17
C CYS A 29 23.16 3.95 7.36
N SER A 30 24.46 3.98 7.10
CA SER A 30 25.48 3.86 8.17
C SER A 30 25.85 5.18 8.82
N SER A 31 25.60 6.31 8.15
CA SER A 31 25.98 7.64 8.60
C SER A 31 25.05 8.72 8.04
N SER A 32 25.00 9.88 8.72
CA SER A 32 24.28 11.08 8.27
C SER A 32 22.79 10.87 7.94
N ASN A 33 22.14 9.94 8.64
CA ASN A 33 20.71 9.71 8.48
C ASN A 33 19.90 10.86 9.09
N THR A 34 18.84 11.28 8.40
CA THR A 34 17.86 12.24 8.92
C THR A 34 16.61 11.48 9.32
N PHE A 35 16.20 11.63 10.57
CA PHE A 35 14.97 11.07 11.13
C PHE A 35 13.98 12.20 11.33
N THR A 36 12.75 12.03 10.85
CA THR A 36 11.72 13.06 10.95
C THR A 36 10.42 12.41 11.39
N ALA A 37 9.91 12.85 12.55
CA ALA A 37 8.54 12.57 12.96
C ALA A 37 7.61 13.40 12.08
N VAL A 38 6.81 12.71 11.26
CA VAL A 38 5.99 13.33 10.22
C VAL A 38 4.57 13.56 10.71
N ASP A 39 4.00 12.59 11.41
CA ASP A 39 2.70 12.67 12.08
C ASP A 39 2.87 12.11 13.49
N GLY A 40 2.65 12.96 14.50
CA GLY A 40 2.76 12.58 15.91
C GLY A 40 1.45 12.75 16.68
N ALA A 41 0.33 12.72 15.96
CA ALA A 41 -1.00 12.84 16.54
C ALA A 41 -1.55 11.47 17.02
N GLY A 42 -0.83 10.80 17.91
CA GLY A 42 -1.19 9.48 18.45
C GLY A 42 -0.50 8.32 17.71
N SER A 43 -0.96 7.08 17.96
CA SER A 43 -0.44 5.89 17.28
C SER A 43 -0.78 5.92 15.79
N THR A 44 0.22 6.23 14.99
CA THR A 44 0.18 6.48 13.56
C THR A 44 1.39 5.84 12.87
N GLY A 45 1.23 5.44 11.61
CA GLY A 45 2.35 4.94 10.79
C GLY A 45 2.40 3.43 10.63
N LEU A 46 1.50 2.70 11.29
CA LEU A 46 1.34 1.27 11.10
C LEU A 46 1.05 0.92 9.64
N PHE A 47 1.62 -0.21 9.21
CA PHE A 47 1.47 -0.74 7.85
C PHE A 47 1.86 0.24 6.74
N SER A 48 2.73 1.21 7.02
CA SER A 48 3.06 2.26 6.05
C SER A 48 3.62 1.73 4.73
N SER A 49 3.26 2.41 3.64
CA SER A 49 3.79 2.18 2.30
C SER A 49 4.35 3.48 1.76
N LEU A 50 5.57 3.46 1.23
CA LEU A 50 6.31 4.64 0.80
C LEU A 50 6.72 4.53 -0.67
N VAL A 51 6.47 5.60 -1.40
CA VAL A 51 7.00 5.86 -2.74
C VAL A 51 7.64 7.24 -2.77
N LEU A 52 8.49 7.50 -3.76
CA LEU A 52 9.02 8.83 -4.01
C LEU A 52 8.33 9.40 -5.24
N ASP A 53 7.93 10.66 -5.18
CA ASP A 53 7.45 11.40 -6.34
C ASP A 53 8.59 11.69 -7.34
N ALA A 54 8.26 12.34 -8.46
CA ALA A 54 9.24 12.73 -9.48
C ALA A 54 10.31 13.71 -8.98
N SER A 55 10.05 14.44 -7.90
CA SER A 55 10.99 15.36 -7.23
C SER A 55 11.86 14.65 -6.18
N GLY A 56 11.60 13.36 -5.90
CA GLY A 56 12.27 12.60 -4.86
C GLY A 56 11.72 12.85 -3.45
N PHE A 57 10.52 13.44 -3.34
CA PHE A 57 9.83 13.69 -2.08
C PHE A 57 9.02 12.45 -1.68
N PRO A 58 9.05 12.05 -0.40
CA PRO A 58 8.27 10.92 0.06
C PRO A 58 6.76 11.17 -0.02
N VAL A 59 6.04 10.17 -0.52
CA VAL A 59 4.59 10.02 -0.36
C VAL A 59 4.37 8.73 0.41
N VAL A 60 3.64 8.83 1.53
CA VAL A 60 3.47 7.72 2.47
C VAL A 60 2.00 7.54 2.78
N SER A 61 1.45 6.37 2.51
CA SER A 61 0.15 5.95 3.06
C SER A 61 0.39 5.18 4.35
N TYR A 62 -0.50 5.34 5.34
CA TYR A 62 -0.36 4.70 6.64
C TYR A 62 -1.68 4.58 7.37
N TYR A 63 -1.73 3.67 8.34
CA TYR A 63 -2.84 3.51 9.26
C TYR A 63 -2.64 4.38 10.50
N ASP A 64 -3.66 5.15 10.85
CA ASP A 64 -3.80 5.84 12.13
C ASP A 64 -4.64 4.95 13.06
N GLN A 65 -3.96 4.22 13.95
CA GLN A 65 -4.63 3.29 14.87
C GLN A 65 -5.47 4.02 15.91
N THR A 66 -5.10 5.26 16.25
CA THR A 66 -5.82 6.05 17.25
C THR A 66 -7.23 6.36 16.77
N ASN A 67 -7.35 6.73 15.49
CA ASN A 67 -8.64 7.12 14.90
C ASN A 67 -9.30 5.99 14.09
N GLY A 68 -8.53 4.98 13.68
CA GLY A 68 -9.01 3.91 12.79
C GLY A 68 -9.02 4.34 11.32
N ASP A 69 -8.17 5.29 10.93
CA ASP A 69 -8.25 5.95 9.63
C ASP A 69 -7.12 5.52 8.68
N LEU A 70 -7.40 5.54 7.37
CA LEU A 70 -6.37 5.61 6.34
C LEU A 70 -5.91 7.06 6.18
N LYS A 71 -4.62 7.31 6.36
CA LYS A 71 -4.00 8.62 6.14
C LYS A 71 -2.93 8.54 5.06
N LEU A 72 -2.65 9.71 4.48
CA LEU A 72 -1.57 9.91 3.54
C LEU A 72 -0.82 11.19 3.88
N VAL A 73 0.50 11.14 3.79
CA VAL A 73 1.34 12.33 3.80
C VAL A 73 2.10 12.44 2.48
N HIS A 74 1.99 13.61 1.85
CA HIS A 74 2.91 14.03 0.80
C HIS A 74 3.90 15.01 1.41
N CYS A 75 5.16 14.63 1.48
CA CYS A 75 6.18 15.48 2.07
C CYS A 75 6.46 16.70 1.19
N GLY A 76 6.71 17.84 1.83
CA GLY A 76 7.03 19.09 1.12
C GLY A 76 8.51 19.20 0.72
N ASP A 77 9.35 18.31 1.23
CA ASP A 77 10.75 18.17 0.86
C ASP A 77 11.21 16.71 0.99
N ALA A 78 12.45 16.44 0.54
CA ALA A 78 13.03 15.10 0.49
C ALA A 78 13.19 14.42 1.87
N THR A 79 13.15 15.20 2.95
CA THR A 79 13.31 14.76 4.35
C THR A 79 12.02 14.89 5.15
N CYS A 80 10.91 15.32 4.55
CA CYS A 80 9.66 15.64 5.24
C CYS A 80 9.82 16.70 6.34
N SER A 81 10.81 17.59 6.25
CA SER A 81 11.11 18.55 7.32
C SER A 81 10.23 19.79 7.31
N SER A 82 9.56 20.06 6.19
CA SER A 82 8.73 21.25 6.00
C SER A 82 7.66 21.02 4.94
N SER A 83 6.58 21.80 5.03
CA SER A 83 5.50 21.86 4.03
C SER A 83 4.83 20.52 3.69
N ASN A 84 4.80 19.59 4.65
CA ASN A 84 4.10 18.31 4.48
C ASN A 84 2.58 18.53 4.40
N ALA A 85 1.92 17.84 3.48
CA ALA A 85 0.47 17.76 3.40
C ALA A 85 0.02 16.41 3.99
N ILE A 86 -0.59 16.43 5.17
CA ILE A 86 -1.17 15.25 5.82
C ILE A 86 -2.68 15.28 5.61
N THR A 87 -3.23 14.20 5.08
CA THR A 87 -4.63 14.08 4.71
C THR A 87 -5.21 12.79 5.30
N THR A 88 -6.35 12.91 6.00
CA THR A 88 -7.21 11.76 6.29
C THR A 88 -7.97 11.40 5.02
N VAL A 89 -7.66 10.23 4.46
CA VAL A 89 -8.15 9.80 3.14
C VAL A 89 -9.46 9.05 3.28
N ASP A 90 -9.54 8.10 4.20
CA ASP A 90 -10.78 7.38 4.53
C ASP A 90 -10.88 7.26 6.05
N SER A 91 -12.02 7.70 6.60
CA SER A 91 -12.32 7.67 8.03
C SER A 91 -13.67 6.99 8.31
N THR A 92 -14.11 6.14 7.38
CA THR A 92 -15.41 5.47 7.49
C THR A 92 -15.26 4.14 8.24
N GLY A 93 -15.30 4.19 9.57
CA GLY A 93 -15.05 3.03 10.43
C GLY A 93 -13.55 2.79 10.64
N ASP A 94 -13.18 1.59 11.11
CA ASP A 94 -11.78 1.13 11.18
C ASP A 94 -11.32 0.64 9.80
N THR A 95 -10.42 1.40 9.18
CA THR A 95 -9.98 1.26 7.79
C THR A 95 -8.50 1.60 7.62
N GLY A 96 -7.87 1.21 6.52
CA GLY A 96 -6.53 1.64 6.16
C GLY A 96 -5.38 0.68 6.53
N ARG A 97 -5.67 -0.46 7.18
CA ARG A 97 -4.62 -1.44 7.49
C ARG A 97 -4.07 -2.09 6.22
N TYR A 98 -2.82 -2.56 6.32
CA TYR A 98 -2.10 -3.26 5.24
C TYR A 98 -2.07 -2.46 3.92
N THR A 99 -1.93 -1.14 4.03
CA THR A 99 -1.95 -0.25 2.87
C THR A 99 -0.78 -0.52 1.92
N SER A 100 -1.04 -0.40 0.62
CA SER A 100 -0.02 -0.44 -0.43
C SER A 100 -0.24 0.73 -1.38
N LEU A 101 0.83 1.47 -1.67
CA LEU A 101 0.79 2.74 -2.39
C LEU A 101 1.63 2.68 -3.66
N VAL A 102 1.09 3.24 -4.75
CA VAL A 102 1.79 3.59 -5.98
C VAL A 102 1.36 4.98 -6.45
N LEU A 103 2.16 5.62 -7.29
CA LEU A 103 1.75 6.86 -7.97
C LEU A 103 1.39 6.54 -9.41
N ASP A 104 0.32 7.15 -9.91
CA ASP A 104 -0.02 7.12 -11.33
C ASP A 104 0.94 8.01 -12.15
N THR A 105 0.70 8.08 -13.46
CA THR A 105 1.54 8.90 -14.37
C THR A 105 1.44 10.41 -14.13
N LEU A 106 0.42 10.89 -13.41
CA LEU A 106 0.23 12.28 -13.02
C LEU A 106 0.82 12.58 -11.63
N GLY A 107 1.32 11.56 -10.94
CA GLY A 107 1.81 11.66 -9.55
C GLY A 107 0.70 11.56 -8.51
N PHE A 108 -0.50 11.11 -8.88
CA PHE A 108 -1.61 10.94 -7.94
C PHE A 108 -1.52 9.58 -7.24
N PRO A 109 -1.70 9.54 -5.92
CA PRO A 109 -1.68 8.29 -5.17
C PRO A 109 -2.81 7.34 -5.58
N VAL A 110 -2.46 6.07 -5.77
CA VAL A 110 -3.39 4.94 -5.80
C VAL A 110 -3.04 4.03 -4.64
N VAL A 111 -4.02 3.76 -3.79
CA VAL A 111 -3.81 3.05 -2.52
C VAL A 111 -4.80 1.91 -2.38
N SER A 112 -4.31 0.68 -2.23
CA SER A 112 -5.12 -0.46 -1.76
C SER A 112 -5.01 -0.60 -0.25
N TYR A 113 -6.06 -1.02 0.42
CA TYR A 113 -6.10 -1.15 1.87
C TYR A 113 -7.21 -2.08 2.34
N TYR A 114 -7.11 -2.52 3.60
CA TYR A 114 -8.10 -3.31 4.30
C TYR A 114 -9.06 -2.43 5.08
N ASP A 115 -10.36 -2.58 4.81
CA ASP A 115 -11.45 -2.03 5.62
C ASP A 115 -11.85 -3.10 6.64
N ILE A 116 -11.44 -2.94 7.89
CA ILE A 116 -11.62 -3.94 8.94
C ILE A 116 -13.08 -4.00 9.38
N THR A 117 -13.77 -2.86 9.31
CA THR A 117 -15.17 -2.75 9.72
C THR A 117 -16.04 -3.64 8.83
N ASN A 118 -15.77 -3.63 7.54
CA ASN A 118 -16.55 -4.39 6.56
C ASN A 118 -15.93 -5.75 6.21
N GLY A 119 -14.62 -5.93 6.42
CA GLY A 119 -13.88 -7.11 5.98
C GLY A 119 -13.37 -6.99 4.54
N ASP A 120 -13.46 -5.82 3.92
CA ASP A 120 -13.34 -5.66 2.48
C ASP A 120 -11.92 -5.29 2.03
N LEU A 121 -11.56 -5.72 0.83
CA LEU A 121 -10.47 -5.11 0.07
C LEU A 121 -10.99 -3.84 -0.60
N ARG A 122 -10.37 -2.70 -0.30
CA ARG A 122 -10.74 -1.41 -0.90
C ARG A 122 -9.55 -0.77 -1.61
N LEU A 123 -9.88 0.11 -2.54
CA LEU A 123 -8.92 0.94 -3.25
C LEU A 123 -9.43 2.38 -3.32
N VAL A 124 -8.50 3.32 -3.18
CA VAL A 124 -8.72 4.73 -3.47
C VAL A 124 -7.75 5.16 -4.57
N HIS A 125 -8.29 5.83 -5.58
CA HIS A 125 -7.51 6.60 -6.53
C HIS A 125 -7.71 8.08 -6.19
N CYS A 126 -6.64 8.76 -5.83
CA CYS A 126 -6.72 10.15 -5.42
C CYS A 126 -6.95 11.06 -6.62
N GLY A 127 -7.70 12.14 -6.40
CA GLY A 127 -7.99 13.14 -7.45
C GLY A 127 -6.91 14.22 -7.58
N ASP A 128 -5.97 14.28 -6.63
CA ASP A 128 -4.79 15.13 -6.64
C ASP A 128 -3.61 14.45 -5.92
N ALA A 129 -2.42 15.05 -5.99
CA ALA A 129 -1.18 14.50 -5.43
C ALA A 129 -1.21 14.32 -3.90
N THR A 130 -2.09 15.04 -3.20
CA THR A 130 -2.20 15.04 -1.72
C THR A 130 -3.42 14.28 -1.21
N CYS A 131 -4.21 13.69 -2.11
CA CYS A 131 -5.51 13.09 -1.83
C CYS A 131 -6.51 14.04 -1.16
N SER A 132 -6.39 15.36 -1.36
CA SER A 132 -7.22 16.36 -0.67
C SER A 132 -8.60 16.53 -1.32
N SER A 133 -8.73 16.17 -2.60
CA SER A 133 -9.95 16.37 -3.38
C SER A 133 -10.07 15.38 -4.53
N GLY A 134 -11.30 15.16 -5.01
CA GLY A 134 -11.55 14.36 -6.21
C GLY A 134 -11.29 12.85 -6.08
N ASN A 135 -11.09 12.33 -4.86
CA ASN A 135 -10.79 10.92 -4.63
C ASN A 135 -11.97 10.02 -5.05
N THR A 136 -11.66 8.90 -5.69
CA THR A 136 -12.62 7.85 -6.02
C THR A 136 -12.33 6.59 -5.22
N PHE A 137 -13.34 6.06 -4.54
CA PHE A 137 -13.25 4.85 -3.73
C PHE A 137 -14.00 3.70 -4.40
N VAL A 138 -13.42 2.50 -4.31
CA VAL A 138 -14.01 1.28 -4.85
C VAL A 138 -13.76 0.12 -3.88
N THR A 139 -14.79 -0.71 -3.69
CA THR A 139 -14.64 -2.01 -3.03
C THR A 139 -14.32 -3.05 -4.10
N LEU A 140 -13.14 -3.66 -4.01
CA LEU A 140 -12.63 -4.60 -5.01
C LEU A 140 -13.09 -6.03 -4.74
N ASP A 141 -13.20 -6.39 -3.46
CA ASP A 141 -13.73 -7.69 -3.01
C ASP A 141 -14.39 -7.49 -1.64
N ALA A 142 -15.60 -8.03 -1.49
CA ALA A 142 -16.44 -7.92 -0.29
C ALA A 142 -17.01 -9.27 0.16
N ALA A 143 -16.52 -10.38 -0.42
CA ALA A 143 -17.04 -11.71 -0.14
C ALA A 143 -16.42 -12.31 1.15
N GLY A 144 -16.68 -11.67 2.29
CA GLY A 144 -16.11 -12.02 3.60
C GLY A 144 -14.89 -11.16 3.95
N ASP A 145 -14.09 -11.61 4.92
CA ASP A 145 -12.79 -11.02 5.29
C ASP A 145 -11.75 -11.31 4.18
N THR A 146 -11.59 -10.35 3.27
CA THR A 146 -10.86 -10.50 2.00
C THR A 146 -9.70 -9.52 1.79
N GLY A 147 -9.52 -8.49 2.62
CA GLY A 147 -8.51 -7.45 2.36
C GLY A 147 -7.20 -7.57 3.15
N ARG A 148 -6.96 -8.64 3.92
CA ARG A 148 -5.78 -8.73 4.78
C ARG A 148 -4.51 -8.83 3.93
N GLY A 149 -3.54 -7.94 4.17
CA GLY A 149 -2.26 -7.93 3.45
C GLY A 149 -2.42 -7.61 1.97
N THR A 150 -2.12 -6.38 1.54
CA THR A 150 -2.27 -5.98 0.13
C THR A 150 -0.93 -5.63 -0.50
N SER A 151 -0.77 -5.95 -1.79
CA SER A 151 0.33 -5.47 -2.63
C SER A 151 -0.23 -5.01 -3.96
N LEU A 152 0.02 -3.73 -4.26
CA LEU A 152 -0.52 -3.01 -5.41
C LEU A 152 0.59 -2.65 -6.40
N ILE A 153 0.27 -2.77 -7.69
CA ILE A 153 1.06 -2.25 -8.80
C ILE A 153 0.11 -1.73 -9.89
N LEU A 154 0.54 -0.75 -10.69
CA LEU A 154 -0.16 -0.37 -11.91
C LEU A 154 0.44 -1.14 -13.09
N ASP A 155 -0.41 -1.67 -13.95
CA ASP A 155 0.02 -2.25 -15.21
C ASP A 155 0.50 -1.16 -16.21
N PRO A 156 1.09 -1.53 -17.37
CA PRO A 156 1.53 -0.55 -18.36
C PRO A 156 0.44 0.38 -18.92
N SER A 157 -0.84 0.03 -18.75
CA SER A 157 -1.99 0.86 -19.12
C SER A 157 -2.45 1.76 -17.97
N GLY A 158 -1.81 1.68 -16.80
CA GLY A 158 -2.18 2.40 -15.59
C GLY A 158 -3.29 1.73 -14.77
N PHE A 159 -3.64 0.47 -15.05
CA PHE A 159 -4.73 -0.20 -14.35
C PHE A 159 -4.21 -0.90 -13.08
N PRO A 160 -4.89 -0.74 -11.94
CA PRO A 160 -4.48 -1.39 -10.70
C PRO A 160 -4.52 -2.93 -10.79
N VAL A 161 -3.47 -3.56 -10.29
CA VAL A 161 -3.41 -4.99 -10.01
C VAL A 161 -3.06 -5.15 -8.54
N VAL A 162 -3.90 -5.85 -7.78
CA VAL A 162 -3.72 -6.06 -6.35
C VAL A 162 -3.66 -7.55 -6.05
N ALA A 163 -2.63 -7.98 -5.34
CA ALA A 163 -2.57 -9.29 -4.69
C ALA A 163 -2.94 -9.14 -3.22
N TYR A 164 -3.72 -10.09 -2.71
CA TYR A 164 -4.27 -10.01 -1.36
C TYR A 164 -4.64 -11.39 -0.78
N TYR A 165 -4.80 -11.44 0.55
CA TYR A 165 -5.22 -12.65 1.26
C TYR A 165 -6.68 -12.61 1.68
N ASP A 166 -7.42 -13.60 1.18
CA ASP A 166 -8.80 -13.90 1.56
C ASP A 166 -8.79 -14.80 2.79
N ALA A 167 -8.94 -14.19 3.96
CA ALA A 167 -8.89 -14.86 5.25
C ALA A 167 -10.12 -15.73 5.52
N THR A 168 -11.25 -15.43 4.88
CA THR A 168 -12.46 -16.26 5.00
C THR A 168 -12.23 -17.63 4.38
N ASN A 169 -11.60 -17.66 3.21
CA ASN A 169 -11.38 -18.90 2.47
C ASN A 169 -9.97 -19.48 2.63
N GLY A 170 -9.03 -18.72 3.22
CA GLY A 170 -7.62 -19.10 3.32
C GLY A 170 -6.84 -18.92 2.01
N ASN A 171 -7.35 -18.14 1.06
CA ASN A 171 -6.84 -18.12 -0.30
C ASN A 171 -5.92 -16.93 -0.59
N LEU A 172 -4.92 -17.13 -1.44
CA LEU A 172 -4.25 -16.04 -2.14
C LEU A 172 -5.08 -15.67 -3.36
N LYS A 173 -5.44 -14.39 -3.49
CA LYS A 173 -6.21 -13.86 -4.61
C LYS A 173 -5.52 -12.68 -5.26
N THR A 174 -5.96 -12.40 -6.48
CA THR A 174 -5.63 -11.17 -7.19
C THR A 174 -6.88 -10.53 -7.74
N VAL A 175 -6.85 -9.22 -7.89
CA VAL A 175 -7.81 -8.46 -8.69
C VAL A 175 -7.04 -7.63 -9.71
N ARG A 176 -7.49 -7.68 -10.96
CA ARG A 176 -7.04 -6.81 -12.06
C ARG A 176 -8.17 -5.88 -12.44
N CYS A 177 -7.96 -4.59 -12.36
CA CYS A 177 -8.98 -3.62 -12.71
C CYS A 177 -9.14 -3.51 -14.23
N GLY A 178 -10.38 -3.30 -14.68
CA GLY A 178 -10.67 -3.13 -16.11
C GLY A 178 -10.42 -1.70 -16.61
N ASP A 179 -10.21 -0.75 -15.69
CA ASP A 179 -9.83 0.63 -15.94
C ASP A 179 -9.01 1.19 -14.76
N ALA A 180 -8.49 2.41 -14.89
CA ALA A 180 -7.64 3.05 -13.87
C ALA A 180 -8.38 3.33 -12.54
N ALA A 181 -9.70 3.51 -12.57
CA ALA A 181 -10.52 3.76 -11.40
C ALA A 181 -11.15 2.46 -10.83
N CYS A 182 -10.87 1.31 -11.45
CA CYS A 182 -11.55 0.04 -11.21
C CYS A 182 -13.08 0.14 -11.28
N SER A 183 -13.62 1.01 -12.16
CA SER A 183 -15.06 1.29 -12.21
C SER A 183 -15.87 0.22 -12.94
N GLY A 184 -15.22 -0.60 -13.77
CA GLY A 184 -15.83 -1.74 -14.43
C GLY A 184 -14.79 -2.71 -14.99
N GLY A 185 -15.25 -3.92 -15.36
CA GLY A 185 -14.39 -4.93 -15.99
C GLY A 185 -13.34 -5.58 -15.07
N ASN A 186 -13.44 -5.37 -13.75
CA ASN A 186 -12.52 -5.94 -12.78
C ASN A 186 -12.62 -7.47 -12.77
N THR A 187 -11.47 -8.14 -12.74
CA THR A 187 -11.38 -9.61 -12.70
C THR A 187 -10.70 -10.05 -11.41
N VAL A 188 -11.44 -10.78 -10.57
CA VAL A 188 -10.92 -11.40 -9.34
C VAL A 188 -10.56 -12.86 -9.64
N THR A 189 -9.35 -13.28 -9.26
CA THR A 189 -8.82 -14.62 -9.51
C THR A 189 -8.24 -15.22 -8.24
N THR A 190 -8.66 -16.44 -7.89
CA THR A 190 -7.96 -17.27 -6.88
C THR A 190 -6.67 -17.81 -7.48
N VAL A 191 -5.55 -17.41 -6.91
CA VAL A 191 -4.20 -17.80 -7.34
C VAL A 191 -3.81 -19.15 -6.76
N ASP A 192 -4.04 -19.30 -5.46
CA ASP A 192 -3.85 -20.53 -4.71
C ASP A 192 -4.95 -20.61 -3.66
N GLY A 193 -5.65 -21.74 -3.61
CA GLY A 193 -6.67 -22.02 -2.61
C GLY A 193 -6.46 -23.34 -1.88
N SER A 194 -5.22 -23.84 -1.88
CA SER A 194 -4.84 -25.10 -1.24
C SER A 194 -4.40 -24.89 0.21
N GLY A 195 -5.38 -24.75 1.11
CA GLY A 195 -5.14 -24.53 2.55
C GLY A 195 -5.18 -23.05 2.92
N THR A 196 -4.42 -22.66 3.94
CA THR A 196 -4.18 -21.27 4.33
C THR A 196 -2.91 -20.75 3.64
N VAL A 197 -3.08 -20.07 2.52
CA VAL A 197 -2.02 -19.57 1.64
C VAL A 197 -2.16 -18.08 1.43
N GLY A 198 -1.03 -17.38 1.38
CA GLY A 198 -1.03 -15.91 1.31
C GLY A 198 -1.22 -15.23 2.65
N ALA A 199 -1.33 -15.98 3.77
CA ALA A 199 -1.34 -15.39 5.10
C ALA A 199 -0.14 -14.43 5.26
N TYR A 200 -0.40 -13.23 5.81
CA TYR A 200 0.46 -12.03 5.76
C TYR A 200 0.37 -11.26 4.43
N THR A 201 1.27 -10.31 4.18
CA THR A 201 1.26 -9.49 2.98
C THR A 201 1.97 -10.23 1.83
N PRO A 202 1.28 -10.63 0.75
CA PRO A 202 1.95 -11.13 -0.44
C PRO A 202 2.76 -10.00 -1.11
N SER A 203 3.78 -10.34 -1.91
CA SER A 203 4.49 -9.35 -2.72
C SER A 203 4.23 -9.63 -4.19
N LEU A 204 3.78 -8.61 -4.91
CA LEU A 204 3.40 -8.67 -6.32
C LEU A 204 4.37 -7.84 -7.17
N VAL A 205 4.77 -8.41 -8.30
CA VAL A 205 5.37 -7.68 -9.43
C VAL A 205 4.73 -8.13 -10.74
N LEU A 206 4.87 -7.31 -11.79
CA LEU A 206 4.49 -7.71 -13.14
C LEU A 206 5.75 -8.06 -13.96
N ASP A 207 5.68 -9.14 -14.73
CA ASP A 207 6.71 -9.42 -15.74
C ASP A 207 6.53 -8.54 -17.00
N ALA A 208 7.48 -8.65 -17.94
CA ALA A 208 7.45 -7.86 -19.17
C ALA A 208 6.22 -8.12 -20.08
N SER A 209 5.49 -9.21 -19.84
CA SER A 209 4.23 -9.54 -20.52
C SER A 209 2.99 -9.12 -19.73
N GLY A 210 3.16 -8.44 -18.59
CA GLY A 210 2.07 -8.01 -17.71
C GLY A 210 1.50 -9.13 -16.84
N ARG A 211 2.16 -10.30 -16.75
CA ARG A 211 1.72 -11.38 -15.85
C ARG A 211 2.12 -11.08 -14.42
N ALA A 212 1.23 -11.44 -13.49
CA ALA A 212 1.46 -11.24 -12.07
C ALA A 212 2.40 -12.35 -11.57
N ILE A 213 3.49 -11.96 -10.93
CA ILE A 213 4.43 -12.83 -10.22
C ILE A 213 4.31 -12.50 -8.74
N ILE A 214 3.96 -13.48 -7.92
CA ILE A 214 3.58 -13.26 -6.52
C ILE A 214 4.37 -14.19 -5.62
N SER A 215 5.13 -13.62 -4.69
CA SER A 215 5.71 -14.39 -3.58
C SER A 215 4.77 -14.33 -2.37
N TYR A 216 4.52 -15.47 -1.73
CA TYR A 216 3.54 -15.58 -0.65
C TYR A 216 3.91 -16.68 0.34
N TYR A 217 3.47 -16.53 1.58
CA TYR A 217 3.66 -17.54 2.61
C TYR A 217 2.51 -18.55 2.61
N ASP A 218 2.83 -19.83 2.54
CA ASP A 218 1.91 -20.94 2.73
C ASP A 218 1.99 -21.37 4.20
N ALA A 219 1.02 -20.91 4.99
CA ALA A 219 0.99 -21.20 6.42
C ALA A 219 0.61 -22.65 6.73
N THR A 220 0.07 -23.36 5.75
CA THR A 220 -0.29 -24.78 5.90
C THR A 220 0.95 -25.65 5.86
N ASN A 221 1.86 -25.35 4.93
CA ASN A 221 3.09 -26.10 4.72
C ASN A 221 4.31 -25.46 5.40
N GLY A 222 4.21 -24.20 5.82
CA GLY A 222 5.26 -23.46 6.53
C GLY A 222 6.38 -22.97 5.62
N ASP A 223 6.10 -22.73 4.33
CA ASP A 223 7.09 -22.35 3.32
C ASP A 223 6.73 -21.09 2.52
N LEU A 224 7.75 -20.44 1.95
CA LEU A 224 7.58 -19.32 1.02
C LEU A 224 7.46 -19.88 -0.39
N ARG A 225 6.38 -19.51 -1.10
CA ARG A 225 6.05 -19.97 -2.44
C ARG A 225 6.05 -18.82 -3.43
N LEU A 226 6.15 -19.17 -4.72
CA LEU A 226 6.08 -18.25 -5.84
C LEU A 226 4.99 -18.75 -6.81
N ALA A 227 4.06 -17.86 -7.18
CA ALA A 227 3.04 -18.12 -8.19
C ALA A 227 3.20 -17.17 -9.37
N SER A 228 2.78 -17.63 -10.55
CA SER A 228 2.61 -16.81 -11.75
C SER A 228 1.18 -16.97 -12.24
N VAL A 229 0.49 -15.85 -12.44
CA VAL A 229 -0.92 -15.83 -12.85
C VAL A 229 -1.03 -15.13 -14.19
N ILE A 230 -1.52 -15.89 -15.16
CA ILE A 230 -1.95 -15.40 -16.46
C ILE A 230 -3.41 -15.01 -16.28
N GLY A 231 -3.74 -13.74 -16.55
CA GLY A 231 -5.13 -13.29 -16.64
C GLY A 231 -5.80 -13.86 -17.87
#